data_AF-A0A9D6IIT4-F1
#
_entry.id   AF-A0A9D6IIT4-F1
#
_cell.length_a   1.000
_cell.length_b   1.000
_cell.length_c   1.000
_cell.angle_alpha   90.00
_cell.angle_beta   90.00
_cell.angle_gamma   90.00
#
_symmetry.space_group_name_H-M   'P 1'
#
loop_
_entity.id
_entity.type
_entity.pdbx_description
1 polymer ?
#
loop_
_entity_poly.entity_id
_entity_poly.type
_entity_poly.pdbx_seq_one_letter_code
_entity_poly.pdbx_strand_id
1 'polypeptide(L)'
;METTTARELILLVLLVKILAAAAIASIMARFANFKNLLFVSDKSLQQRLQFGVVLGVPLMFGAALRIILQYQAPDLGMEGAILAGVLGGTGAGVAAGALAAFPALFHQELLALPFLVAAGAMGGFARYLAAS
;
A
#
# COMPACT_ATOMS: atom_id res chain seq x y z
N MET A 1 -20.41 27.58 10.97
CA MET A 1 -20.93 26.74 9.87
C MET A 1 -19.80 26.17 9.02
N GLU A 2 -18.74 26.92 8.72
CA GLU A 2 -17.58 26.40 7.97
C GLU A 2 -16.80 25.24 8.63
N THR A 3 -16.76 25.19 9.96
CA THR A 3 -16.06 24.12 10.70
C THR A 3 -16.80 22.78 10.66
N THR A 4 -18.13 22.80 10.51
CA THR A 4 -18.95 21.58 10.43
C THR A 4 -18.78 20.90 9.09
N THR A 5 -18.84 21.67 7.99
CA THR A 5 -18.61 21.16 6.63
C THR A 5 -17.19 20.62 6.44
N ALA A 6 -16.16 21.29 6.99
CA ALA A 6 -14.80 20.76 6.96
C ALA A 6 -14.66 19.41 7.67
N ARG A 7 -15.32 19.24 8.83
CA ARG A 7 -15.33 17.97 9.57
C ARG A 7 -16.04 16.87 8.79
N GLU A 8 -17.19 17.17 8.19
CA GLU A 8 -17.95 16.22 7.36
C GLU A 8 -17.13 15.74 6.15
N LEU A 9 -16.40 16.64 5.49
CA LEU A 9 -15.50 16.30 4.38
C LEU A 9 -14.36 15.38 4.83
N ILE A 10 -13.73 15.66 5.98
CA ILE A 10 -12.66 14.80 6.53
C ILE A 10 -13.20 13.40 6.86
N LEU A 11 -14.36 13.32 7.51
CA LEU A 11 -14.99 12.04 7.83
C LEU A 11 -15.36 11.26 6.57
N LEU A 12 -15.86 11.93 5.54
CA LEU A 12 -16.16 11.33 4.25
C LEU A 12 -14.89 10.77 3.58
N VAL A 13 -13.80 11.53 3.57
CA VAL A 13 -12.50 11.09 3.04
C VAL A 13 -12.00 9.86 3.79
N LEU A 14 -12.04 9.87 5.13
CA LEU A 14 -11.64 8.73 5.95
C LEU A 14 -12.53 7.50 5.69
N LEU A 15 -13.83 7.69 5.58
CA LEU A 15 -14.77 6.61 5.29
C LEU A 15 -14.47 5.97 3.93
N VAL A 16 -14.27 6.78 2.88
CA VAL A 16 -13.87 6.30 1.55
C VAL A 16 -12.54 5.56 1.60
N LYS A 17 -11.58 6.04 2.39
CA LYS A 17 -10.26 5.39 2.56
C LYS A 17 -10.39 4.00 3.18
N ILE A 18 -11.20 3.86 4.23
CA ILE A 18 -11.45 2.56 4.89
C ILE A 18 -12.24 1.64 3.95
N LEU A 19 -13.22 2.17 3.21
CA LEU A 19 -13.98 1.39 2.23
C LEU A 19 -13.09 0.85 1.11
N ALA A 20 -12.18 1.66 0.59
CA ALA A 20 -11.19 1.26 -0.40
C ALA A 20 -10.24 0.18 0.16
N ALA A 21 -9.71 0.38 1.37
CA ALA A 21 -8.88 -0.62 2.05
C ALA A 21 -9.62 -1.95 2.22
N ALA A 22 -10.88 -1.91 2.67
CA ALA A 22 -11.71 -3.09 2.87
C ALA A 22 -12.04 -3.81 1.55
N ALA A 23 -12.33 -3.05 0.48
CA ALA A 23 -12.58 -3.61 -0.84
C ALA A 23 -11.34 -4.34 -1.38
N ILE A 24 -10.17 -3.71 -1.30
CA ILE A 24 -8.89 -4.34 -1.68
C ILE A 24 -8.65 -5.59 -0.84
N ALA A 25 -8.79 -5.51 0.49
CA ALA A 25 -8.61 -6.65 1.38
C ALA A 25 -9.57 -7.82 1.06
N SER A 26 -10.85 -7.53 0.78
CA SER A 26 -11.85 -8.55 0.38
C SER A 26 -11.49 -9.21 -0.96
N ILE A 27 -11.00 -8.44 -1.93
CA ILE A 27 -10.52 -8.98 -3.21
C ILE A 27 -9.30 -9.89 -2.97
N MET A 28 -8.32 -9.40 -2.19
CA MET A 28 -7.11 -10.14 -1.88
C MET A 28 -7.36 -11.44 -1.11
N ALA A 29 -8.31 -11.43 -0.16
CA ALA A 29 -8.69 -12.60 0.61
C ALA A 29 -9.27 -13.75 -0.25
N ARG A 30 -9.76 -13.44 -1.46
CA ARG A 30 -10.28 -14.45 -2.41
C ARG A 30 -9.17 -15.14 -3.20
N PHE A 31 -7.98 -14.57 -3.32
CA PHE A 31 -6.89 -15.19 -4.06
C PHE A 31 -6.19 -16.25 -3.21
N ALA A 32 -6.32 -17.52 -3.62
CA ALA A 32 -5.67 -18.66 -2.96
C ALA A 32 -4.14 -18.51 -2.89
N ASN A 33 -3.52 -17.91 -3.93
CA ASN A 33 -2.09 -17.63 -3.97
C ASN A 33 -1.65 -16.65 -2.88
N PHE A 34 -2.47 -15.64 -2.56
CA PHE A 34 -2.14 -14.68 -1.50
C PHE A 34 -2.19 -15.34 -0.12
N LYS A 35 -3.19 -16.20 0.13
CA LYS A 35 -3.29 -16.98 1.37
C LYS A 35 -2.09 -17.90 1.53
N ASN A 36 -1.73 -18.65 0.50
CA ASN A 36 -0.57 -19.55 0.54
C ASN A 36 0.73 -18.77 0.80
N LEU A 37 0.89 -17.61 0.18
CA LEU A 37 2.07 -16.77 0.39
C LEU A 37 2.09 -16.19 1.82
N LEU A 38 0.94 -15.88 2.42
CA LEU A 38 0.82 -15.43 3.81
C LEU A 38 1.28 -16.51 4.81
N PHE A 39 0.84 -17.77 4.62
CA PHE A 39 1.08 -18.87 5.57
C PHE A 39 2.43 -19.58 5.46
N VAL A 40 3.26 -19.28 4.45
CA VAL A 40 4.62 -19.85 4.37
C VAL A 40 5.51 -19.20 5.45
N SER A 41 6.04 -20.04 6.36
CA SER A 41 6.93 -19.64 7.47
C SER A 41 8.32 -19.19 7.00
N ASP A 42 8.96 -19.94 6.09
CA ASP A 42 10.26 -19.60 5.50
C ASP A 42 10.10 -18.99 4.12
N LYS A 43 9.72 -17.71 4.07
CA LYS A 43 9.61 -16.99 2.80
C LYS A 43 11.01 -16.72 2.23
N SER A 44 11.33 -17.36 1.11
CA SER A 44 12.52 -17.02 0.32
C SER A 44 12.46 -15.56 -0.14
N LEU A 45 13.62 -14.96 -0.45
CA LEU A 45 13.70 -13.56 -0.87
C LEU A 45 12.83 -13.29 -2.13
N GLN A 46 12.73 -14.27 -3.04
CA GLN A 46 11.85 -14.19 -4.21
C GLN A 46 10.36 -14.21 -3.84
N GLN A 47 9.95 -15.05 -2.89
CA GLN A 47 8.55 -15.11 -2.44
C GLN A 47 8.13 -13.85 -1.67
N ARG A 48 9.04 -13.23 -0.93
CA ARG A 48 8.80 -11.92 -0.30
C ARG A 48 8.58 -10.83 -1.34
N LEU A 49 9.38 -10.81 -2.41
CA LEU A 49 9.18 -9.87 -3.52
C LEU A 49 7.87 -10.12 -4.24
N GLN A 50 7.52 -11.38 -4.52
CA GLN A 50 6.23 -11.74 -5.11
C GLN A 50 5.05 -11.26 -4.24
N PHE A 51 5.16 -11.37 -2.92
CA PHE A 51 4.14 -10.86 -1.99
C PHE A 51 4.00 -9.34 -2.09
N GLY A 52 5.13 -8.64 -2.13
CA GLY A 52 5.17 -7.19 -2.36
C GLY A 52 4.56 -6.80 -3.71
N VAL A 53 4.78 -7.57 -4.76
CA VAL A 53 4.17 -7.32 -6.08
C VAL A 53 2.65 -7.54 -6.05
N VAL A 54 2.18 -8.64 -5.46
CA VAL A 54 0.75 -8.95 -5.36
C VAL A 54 0.00 -7.88 -4.55
N LEU A 55 0.60 -7.34 -3.49
CA LEU A 55 0.05 -6.19 -2.75
C LEU A 55 0.23 -4.86 -3.50
N GLY A 56 1.35 -4.70 -4.21
CA GLY A 56 1.70 -3.47 -4.93
C GLY A 56 0.81 -3.21 -6.14
N VAL A 57 0.33 -4.25 -6.83
CA VAL A 57 -0.56 -4.10 -8.01
C VAL A 57 -1.86 -3.37 -7.68
N PRO A 58 -2.67 -3.77 -6.69
CA PRO A 58 -3.90 -3.03 -6.35
C PRO A 58 -3.60 -1.61 -5.84
N LEU A 59 -2.48 -1.39 -5.15
CA LEU A 59 -2.06 -0.05 -4.72
C LEU A 59 -1.68 0.83 -5.92
N MET A 60 -0.95 0.28 -6.88
CA MET A 60 -0.62 0.94 -8.15
C MET A 60 -1.90 1.31 -8.91
N PHE A 61 -2.89 0.43 -8.96
CA PHE A 61 -4.19 0.75 -9.57
C PHE A 61 -4.89 1.89 -8.82
N GLY A 62 -4.88 1.89 -7.49
CA GLY A 62 -5.43 2.99 -6.69
C GLY A 62 -4.76 4.33 -6.99
N ALA A 63 -3.42 4.35 -7.05
CA ALA A 63 -2.65 5.54 -7.40
C ALA A 63 -2.88 6.00 -8.85
N ALA A 64 -3.03 5.06 -9.80
CA ALA A 64 -3.37 5.39 -11.18
C ALA A 64 -4.78 5.99 -11.32
N LEU A 65 -5.77 5.46 -10.59
CA LEU A 65 -7.12 6.01 -10.57
C LEU A 65 -7.17 7.44 -10.00
N ARG A 66 -6.39 7.71 -8.94
CA ARG A 66 -6.23 9.07 -8.39
C ARG A 66 -5.78 10.06 -9.48
N ILE A 67 -4.79 9.65 -10.25
CA ILE A 67 -4.21 10.44 -11.34
C ILE A 67 -5.23 10.65 -12.47
N ILE A 68 -5.88 9.59 -12.94
CA ILE A 68 -6.82 9.65 -14.07
C ILE A 68 -8.05 10.48 -13.72
N LEU A 69 -8.58 10.32 -12.50
CA LEU A 69 -9.78 10.99 -12.04
C LEU A 69 -9.52 12.42 -11.50
N GLN A 70 -8.25 12.85 -11.42
CA GLN A 70 -7.82 14.16 -10.87
C GLN A 70 -8.45 14.48 -9.50
N TYR A 71 -8.82 13.44 -8.75
CA TYR A 71 -9.43 13.55 -7.45
C TYR A 71 -8.32 13.51 -6.40
N GLN A 72 -8.35 14.40 -5.41
CA GLN A 72 -7.55 14.26 -4.19
C GLN A 72 -8.10 13.11 -3.35
N ALA A 73 -8.08 11.91 -3.92
CA ALA A 73 -8.40 10.69 -3.19
C ALA A 73 -7.41 10.56 -2.04
N PRO A 74 -7.85 10.11 -0.87
CA PRO A 74 -6.93 9.74 0.19
C PRO A 74 -5.99 8.67 -0.34
N ASP A 75 -4.71 9.01 -0.44
CA ASP A 75 -3.70 8.07 -0.92
C ASP A 75 -3.55 6.94 0.10
N LEU A 76 -3.62 5.70 -0.37
CA LEU A 76 -3.34 4.48 0.41
C LEU A 76 -1.92 3.96 0.15
N GLY A 77 -1.13 4.62 -0.70
CA GLY A 77 0.20 4.17 -1.09
C GLY A 77 1.13 4.01 0.11
N MET A 78 1.10 4.95 1.05
CA MET A 78 1.94 4.90 2.26
C MET A 78 1.51 3.76 3.18
N GLU A 79 0.23 3.69 3.53
CA GLU A 79 -0.29 2.67 4.43
C GLU A 79 -0.12 1.28 3.84
N GLY A 80 -0.40 1.14 2.53
CA GLY A 80 -0.23 -0.10 1.79
C GLY A 80 1.23 -0.56 1.72
N ALA A 81 2.17 0.35 1.48
CA ALA A 81 3.60 0.04 1.48
C ALA A 81 4.09 -0.40 2.87
N ILE A 82 3.71 0.32 3.93
CA ILE A 82 4.05 -0.03 5.32
C ILE A 82 3.47 -1.41 5.67
N LEU A 83 2.19 -1.66 5.37
CA LEU A 83 1.54 -2.93 5.63
C LEU A 83 2.23 -4.08 4.87
N ALA A 84 2.61 -3.87 3.61
CA ALA A 84 3.37 -4.86 2.85
C ALA A 84 4.73 -5.16 3.49
N GLY A 85 5.40 -4.14 4.03
CA GLY A 85 6.65 -4.29 4.80
C GLY A 85 6.45 -5.10 6.08
N VAL A 86 5.43 -4.76 6.88
CA VAL A 86 5.13 -5.47 8.14
C VAL A 86 4.77 -6.94 7.86
N LEU A 87 3.90 -7.19 6.88
CA LEU A 87 3.37 -8.52 6.58
C LEU A 87 4.33 -9.42 5.79
N GLY A 88 5.19 -8.84 4.93
CA GLY A 88 6.09 -9.58 4.03
C GLY A 88 7.59 -9.38 4.26
N GLY A 89 7.97 -8.47 5.16
CA GLY A 89 9.35 -8.05 5.42
C GLY A 89 9.81 -6.92 4.49
N THR A 90 11.05 -6.44 4.68
CA THR A 90 11.61 -5.26 3.98
C THR A 90 11.54 -5.38 2.45
N GLY A 91 11.88 -6.54 1.89
CA GLY A 91 11.80 -6.75 0.44
C GLY A 91 10.39 -6.60 -0.13
N ALA A 92 9.38 -7.09 0.60
CA ALA A 92 7.99 -6.96 0.19
C ALA A 92 7.50 -5.50 0.26
N GLY A 93 7.87 -4.79 1.34
CA GLY A 93 7.52 -3.38 1.52
C GLY A 93 8.15 -2.48 0.46
N VAL A 94 9.44 -2.68 0.15
CA VAL A 94 10.14 -1.95 -0.92
C VAL A 94 9.48 -2.19 -2.28
N ALA A 95 9.18 -3.46 -2.62
CA ALA A 95 8.54 -3.79 -3.88
C ALA A 95 7.13 -3.18 -4.00
N ALA A 96 6.32 -3.26 -2.94
CA ALA A 96 4.98 -2.66 -2.93
C ALA A 96 5.03 -1.13 -3.01
N GLY A 97 5.95 -0.48 -2.28
CA GLY A 97 6.14 0.97 -2.31
C GLY A 97 6.63 1.47 -3.67
N ALA A 98 7.56 0.75 -4.31
CA ALA A 98 8.03 1.06 -5.65
C ALA A 98 6.90 0.95 -6.70
N LEU A 99 6.07 -0.09 -6.61
CA LEU A 99 4.92 -0.26 -7.51
C LEU A 99 3.83 0.79 -7.27
N ALA A 100 3.53 1.12 -6.02
CA ALA A 100 2.55 2.16 -5.68
C ALA A 100 3.01 3.55 -6.18
N ALA A 101 4.33 3.80 -6.20
CA ALA A 101 4.91 5.04 -6.74
C ALA A 101 4.97 5.09 -8.28
N PHE A 102 4.82 3.95 -8.97
CA PHE A 102 4.99 3.86 -10.41
C PHE A 102 4.07 4.81 -11.22
N PRO A 103 2.77 4.96 -10.88
CA PRO A 103 1.88 5.89 -11.58
C PRO A 103 2.31 7.35 -11.39
N ALA A 104 2.83 7.70 -10.21
CA ALA A 104 3.27 9.05 -9.86
C ALA A 104 4.50 9.50 -10.65
N LEU A 105 5.35 8.55 -11.09
CA LEU A 105 6.48 8.84 -11.98
C LEU A 105 6.04 9.44 -13.32
N PHE A 106 4.88 9.06 -13.84
CA PHE A 106 4.35 9.62 -15.09
C PHE A 106 3.89 11.09 -14.95
N HIS A 107 3.73 11.57 -13.71
CA HIS A 107 3.35 12.95 -13.39
C HIS A 107 4.52 13.79 -12.86
N GLN A 108 5.77 13.32 -13.05
CA GLN A 108 7.00 13.95 -12.54
C GLN A 108 7.04 14.11 -11.00
N GLU A 109 6.23 13.36 -10.26
CA GLU A 109 6.26 13.32 -8.79
C GLU A 109 7.38 12.38 -8.31
N LEU A 110 8.64 12.73 -8.63
CA LEU A 110 9.81 11.89 -8.37
C LEU A 110 10.05 11.61 -6.87
N LEU A 111 9.56 12.49 -5.99
CA LEU A 111 9.66 12.33 -4.53
C LEU A 111 8.74 11.23 -3.99
N ALA A 112 7.70 10.83 -4.72
CA ALA A 112 6.79 9.77 -4.30
C ALA A 112 7.52 8.41 -4.19
N LEU A 113 8.47 8.15 -5.10
CA LEU A 113 9.21 6.90 -5.14
C LEU A 113 10.11 6.66 -3.92
N PRO A 114 11.07 7.55 -3.57
CA PRO A 114 11.90 7.35 -2.39
C PRO A 114 11.07 7.36 -1.10
N PHE A 115 10.00 8.16 -1.05
CA PHE A 115 9.11 8.22 0.11
C PHE A 115 8.37 6.90 0.33
N LEU A 116 7.69 6.36 -0.70
CA LEU A 116 6.93 5.12 -0.57
C LEU A 116 7.82 3.89 -0.39
N VAL A 117 8.99 3.86 -1.04
CA VAL A 117 10.00 2.83 -0.82
C VAL A 117 10.51 2.86 0.63
N ALA A 118 10.81 4.05 1.16
CA ALA A 118 11.22 4.20 2.56
C ALA A 118 10.11 3.79 3.52
N ALA A 119 8.86 4.17 3.25
CA ALA A 119 7.71 3.76 4.06
C ALA A 119 7.57 2.23 4.12
N GLY A 120 7.67 1.55 2.98
CA GLY A 120 7.66 0.08 2.94
C GLY A 120 8.86 -0.56 3.63
N ALA A 121 10.05 0.02 3.47
CA ALA A 121 11.24 -0.45 4.17
C ALA A 121 11.12 -0.31 5.70
N MET A 122 10.56 0.80 6.18
CA MET A 122 10.29 1.03 7.61
C MET A 122 9.32 0.01 8.18
N GLY A 123 8.26 -0.34 7.45
CA GLY A 123 7.34 -1.41 7.85
C GLY A 123 8.06 -2.76 7.99
N GLY A 124 8.97 -3.07 7.08
CA GLY A 124 9.80 -4.28 7.14
C GLY A 124 10.80 -4.26 8.30
N PHE A 125 11.40 -3.11 8.58
CA PHE A 125 12.31 -2.94 9.72
C PHE A 125 11.58 -3.09 11.05
N ALA A 126 10.37 -2.54 11.19
CA ALA A 126 9.53 -2.71 12.37
C ALA A 126 9.24 -4.21 12.65
N ARG A 127 8.98 -5.00 11.60
CA ARG A 127 8.83 -6.45 11.73
C ARG A 127 10.12 -7.12 12.18
N TYR A 128 11.27 -6.69 11.66
CA TYR A 128 12.57 -7.23 12.05
C TYR A 128 12.82 -7.02 13.55
N LEU A 129 12.57 -5.82 14.06
CA LEU A 129 12.69 -5.51 15.50
C LEU A 129 11.71 -6.28 16.37
N ALA A 130 10.50 -6.56 15.88
CA ALA A 130 9.50 -7.33 16.62
C ALA A 130 9.79 -8.85 16.65
N ALA A 131 10.64 -9.32 15.74
CA ALA A 131 11.01 -10.73 15.62
C ALA A 131 12.35 -11.07 16.31
N SER A 132 13.10 -10.06 16.75
CA SER A 132 14.34 -10.17 17.53
C SER A 132 14.08 -10.10 19.03
#